data_AF-A0A8X7UY57-F1
#
_entry.id   AF-A0A8X7UY57-F1
#
_cell.length_a   1.000
_cell.length_b   1.000
_cell.length_c   1.000
_cell.angle_alpha   90.00
_cell.angle_beta   90.00
_cell.angle_gamma   90.00
#
_symmetry.space_group_name_H-M   'P 1'
#
loop_
_entity.id
_entity.type
_entity.pdbx_description
1 polymer ?
#
loop_
_entity_poly.entity_id
_entity_poly.type
_entity_poly.pdbx_seq_one_letter_code
_entity_poly.pdbx_strand_id
1 'polypeptide(L)'
;MEKGKPFVASLHEVENQLELSLRQAFESLEPKLQPPFSQDIPDPQEFIELSRAIVYAALCDSGSSKTHIKHLHALVTDGYAFFTSLLVGTVVELYGKLVDAAKVQLLWLTKEMVDVSSVGLEDLLVSLLRRIGSGDYGEQNVWLCFELVSLFLDKWDCLLEDAPLVLTSALYSFLRLLADHCRVSGIPKLENVKRLEIKFCVKMFKEQLNLSLKIGRTLSGYYKT
;
A
#
# COMPACT_ATOMS: atom_id res chain seq x y z
N MET A 1 -15.10 -10.24 21.60
CA MET A 1 -13.73 -10.17 21.05
C MET A 1 -13.43 -8.70 20.85
N GLU A 2 -12.50 -8.13 21.61
CA GLU A 2 -11.97 -6.79 21.28
C GLU A 2 -11.33 -6.90 19.90
N LYS A 3 -11.99 -6.38 18.87
CA LYS A 3 -11.37 -6.20 17.55
C LYS A 3 -10.21 -5.23 17.75
N GLY A 4 -9.00 -5.67 17.41
CA GLY A 4 -7.78 -4.91 17.68
C GLY A 4 -7.84 -3.54 16.99
N LYS A 5 -7.53 -2.47 17.72
CA LYS A 5 -7.44 -1.12 17.15
C LYS A 5 -6.27 -1.09 16.15
N PRO A 6 -6.48 -0.58 14.92
CA PRO A 6 -5.45 -0.62 13.88
C PRO A 6 -4.35 0.45 14.08
N PHE A 7 -4.63 1.44 14.93
CA PHE A 7 -3.74 2.56 15.22
C PHE A 7 -3.31 2.57 16.70
N VAL A 8 -2.04 2.89 16.95
CA VAL A 8 -1.50 3.12 18.28
C VAL A 8 -1.97 4.49 18.77
N ALA A 9 -2.67 4.51 19.91
CA ALA A 9 -3.13 5.76 20.53
C ALA A 9 -1.95 6.54 21.15
N SER A 10 -1.85 7.84 20.84
CA SER A 10 -0.93 8.77 21.50
C SER A 10 -1.71 9.72 22.41
N LEU A 11 -1.28 9.86 23.66
CA LEU A 11 -1.97 10.68 24.68
C LEU A 11 -1.93 12.19 24.40
N HIS A 12 -1.07 12.64 23.49
CA HIS A 12 -0.79 14.08 23.25
C HIS A 12 -0.95 14.50 21.79
N GLU A 13 -1.44 13.62 20.92
CA GLU A 13 -1.52 13.90 19.49
C GLU A 13 -2.92 14.39 19.11
N VAL A 14 -2.98 15.42 18.27
CA VAL A 14 -4.24 15.85 17.65
C VAL A 14 -4.77 14.68 16.81
N GLU A 15 -6.03 14.31 17.05
CA GLU A 15 -6.65 13.20 16.34
C GLU A 15 -6.70 13.48 14.83
N ASN A 16 -6.12 12.57 14.04
CA ASN A 16 -6.06 12.72 12.60
C ASN A 16 -7.47 12.60 12.00
N GLN A 17 -7.83 13.49 11.08
CA GLN A 17 -9.19 13.54 10.52
C GLN A 17 -9.53 12.31 9.67
N LEU A 18 -8.56 11.76 8.93
CA LEU A 18 -8.74 10.52 8.18
C LEU A 18 -8.99 9.37 9.16
N GLU A 19 -8.15 9.21 10.18
CA GLU A 19 -8.32 8.17 11.22
C GLU A 19 -9.71 8.24 11.88
N LEU A 20 -10.14 9.46 12.27
CA LEU A 20 -11.45 9.69 12.85
C LEU A 20 -12.58 9.29 11.89
N SER A 21 -12.50 9.71 10.62
CA SER A 21 -13.53 9.40 9.62
C SER A 21 -13.65 7.89 9.34
N LEU A 22 -12.52 7.18 9.31
CA LEU A 22 -12.49 5.72 9.12
C LEU A 22 -13.14 5.01 10.32
N ARG A 23 -12.79 5.43 11.54
CA ARG A 23 -13.35 4.85 12.77
C ARG A 23 -14.86 5.10 12.88
N GLN A 24 -15.31 6.34 12.64
CA GLN A 24 -16.73 6.70 12.71
C GLN A 24 -17.57 5.95 11.68
N ALA A 25 -17.07 5.82 10.45
CA ALA A 25 -17.74 5.05 9.41
C ALA A 25 -17.87 3.57 9.80
N PHE A 26 -16.80 2.98 10.36
CA PHE A 26 -16.84 1.60 10.86
C PHE A 26 -17.83 1.42 12.01
N GLU A 27 -17.78 2.26 13.03
CA GLU A 27 -18.70 2.20 14.18
C GLU A 27 -20.17 2.34 13.73
N SER A 28 -20.44 3.22 12.75
CA SER A 28 -21.78 3.42 12.21
C SER A 28 -22.26 2.25 11.34
N LEU A 29 -21.37 1.56 10.63
CA LEU A 29 -21.72 0.56 9.61
C LEU A 29 -21.33 -0.87 9.99
N GLU A 30 -20.77 -1.10 11.18
CA GLU A 30 -20.37 -2.43 11.65
C GLU A 30 -21.46 -3.51 11.46
N PRO A 31 -22.77 -3.24 11.74
CA PRO A 31 -23.83 -4.21 11.49
C PRO A 31 -24.02 -4.55 10.01
N LYS A 32 -23.81 -3.58 9.10
CA LYS A 32 -23.94 -3.75 7.64
C LYS A 32 -22.70 -4.40 7.01
N LEU A 33 -21.58 -4.46 7.74
CA LEU A 33 -20.37 -5.15 7.32
C LEU A 33 -20.40 -6.67 7.57
N GLN A 34 -21.50 -7.20 8.11
CA GLN A 34 -21.70 -8.65 8.26
C GLN A 34 -22.71 -9.17 7.22
N PRO A 35 -22.56 -10.43 6.76
CA PRO A 35 -23.59 -11.07 5.96
C PRO A 35 -24.93 -11.17 6.72
N PRO A 36 -26.08 -11.06 6.03
CA PRO A 36 -26.23 -10.85 4.59
C PRO A 36 -25.98 -9.39 4.17
N PHE A 37 -25.24 -9.22 3.08
CA PHE A 37 -25.02 -7.89 2.49
C PHE A 37 -26.24 -7.43 1.70
N SER A 38 -26.50 -6.12 1.73
CA SER A 38 -27.54 -5.54 0.87
C SER A 38 -27.18 -5.75 -0.59
N GLN A 39 -28.18 -6.05 -1.41
CA GLN A 39 -28.05 -6.13 -2.87
C GLN A 39 -28.40 -4.80 -3.55
N ASP A 40 -28.86 -3.82 -2.77
CA ASP A 40 -29.21 -2.50 -3.28
C ASP A 40 -27.94 -1.76 -3.71
N ILE A 41 -28.04 -1.04 -4.84
CA ILE A 41 -26.96 -0.16 -5.28
C ILE A 41 -26.90 1.00 -4.27
N PRO A 42 -25.79 1.15 -3.54
CA PRO A 42 -25.65 2.23 -2.57
C PRO A 42 -25.66 3.58 -3.29
N ASP A 43 -26.23 4.58 -2.64
CA ASP A 43 -26.05 5.94 -3.11
C ASP A 43 -24.57 6.39 -2.97
N PRO A 44 -24.15 7.49 -3.62
CA PRO A 44 -22.75 7.91 -3.58
C PRO A 44 -22.21 8.18 -2.15
N GLN A 45 -23.04 8.69 -1.24
CA GLN A 45 -22.64 8.94 0.14
C GLN A 45 -22.53 7.62 0.92
N GLU A 46 -23.48 6.70 0.72
CA GLU A 46 -23.42 5.36 1.30
C GLU A 46 -22.18 4.59 0.85
N PHE A 47 -21.84 4.66 -0.43
CA PHE A 47 -20.62 4.05 -0.96
C PHE A 47 -19.34 4.62 -0.33
N ILE A 48 -19.31 5.94 -0.11
CA ILE A 48 -18.18 6.62 0.55
C ILE A 48 -18.02 6.12 1.99
N GLU A 49 -19.10 6.12 2.79
CA GLU A 49 -19.02 5.65 4.18
C GLU A 49 -18.71 4.16 4.25
N LEU A 50 -19.28 3.36 3.35
CA LEU A 50 -18.99 1.93 3.28
C LEU A 50 -17.51 1.67 2.95
N SER A 51 -16.94 2.42 2.01
CA SER A 51 -15.52 2.29 1.65
C SER A 51 -14.61 2.62 2.83
N ARG A 52 -14.91 3.69 3.59
CA ARG A 52 -14.18 4.02 4.83
C ARG A 52 -14.29 2.91 5.88
N ALA A 53 -15.50 2.41 6.09
CA ALA A 53 -15.77 1.34 7.03
C ALA A 53 -15.04 0.04 6.65
N ILE A 54 -14.98 -0.30 5.35
CA ILE A 54 -14.24 -1.45 4.83
C ILE A 54 -12.74 -1.29 5.06
N VAL A 55 -12.15 -0.13 4.78
CA VAL A 55 -10.72 0.12 5.06
C VAL A 55 -10.41 -0.10 6.53
N TYR A 56 -11.18 0.50 7.44
CA TYR A 56 -10.97 0.34 8.87
C TYR A 56 -11.14 -1.12 9.30
N ALA A 57 -12.22 -1.79 8.87
CA ALA A 57 -12.48 -3.18 9.20
C ALA A 57 -11.36 -4.11 8.74
N ALA A 58 -10.86 -3.91 7.52
CA ALA A 58 -9.79 -4.71 6.95
C ALA A 58 -8.46 -4.51 7.69
N LEU A 59 -8.18 -3.30 8.16
CA LEU A 59 -6.98 -3.03 8.98
C LEU A 59 -7.07 -3.64 10.38
N CYS A 60 -8.28 -3.80 10.94
CA CYS A 60 -8.51 -4.39 12.26
C CYS A 60 -8.38 -5.91 12.28
N ASP A 61 -8.95 -6.62 11.29
CA ASP A 61 -9.03 -8.08 11.29
C ASP A 61 -8.86 -8.69 9.89
N SER A 62 -7.84 -9.56 9.79
CA SER A 62 -7.59 -10.38 8.60
C SER A 62 -8.70 -11.39 8.29
N GLY A 63 -9.48 -11.81 9.30
CA GLY A 63 -10.48 -12.87 9.19
C GLY A 63 -11.65 -12.55 8.26
N SER A 64 -12.15 -11.31 8.30
CA SER A 64 -13.26 -10.85 7.47
C SER A 64 -12.85 -10.01 6.26
N SER A 65 -11.55 -9.66 6.16
CA SER A 65 -11.01 -8.79 5.09
C SER A 65 -11.37 -9.27 3.68
N LYS A 66 -11.25 -10.56 3.39
CA LYS A 66 -11.64 -11.15 2.10
C LYS A 66 -13.12 -10.96 1.78
N THR A 67 -13.97 -11.07 2.79
CA THR A 67 -15.42 -10.89 2.63
C THR A 67 -15.75 -9.43 2.37
N HIS A 68 -15.12 -8.51 3.09
CA HIS A 68 -15.31 -7.06 2.87
C HIS A 68 -14.82 -6.62 1.49
N ILE A 69 -13.70 -7.15 1.01
CA ILE A 69 -13.20 -6.85 -0.35
C ILE A 69 -14.09 -7.44 -1.44
N LYS A 70 -14.62 -8.66 -1.27
CA LYS A 70 -15.64 -9.19 -2.19
C LYS A 70 -16.90 -8.31 -2.24
N HIS A 71 -17.31 -7.77 -1.09
CA HIS A 71 -18.42 -6.84 -1.03
C HIS A 71 -18.08 -5.55 -1.77
N LEU A 72 -16.89 -4.97 -1.57
CA LEU A 72 -16.41 -3.81 -2.32
C LEU A 72 -16.46 -4.06 -3.84
N HIS A 73 -15.93 -5.19 -4.32
CA HIS A 73 -15.92 -5.53 -5.75
C HIS A 73 -17.32 -5.55 -6.37
N ALA A 74 -18.35 -5.94 -5.61
CA ALA A 74 -19.72 -6.00 -6.10
C ALA A 74 -20.37 -4.60 -6.27
N LEU A 75 -19.81 -3.57 -5.61
CA LEU A 75 -20.40 -2.23 -5.53
C LEU A 75 -19.63 -1.16 -6.30
N VAL A 76 -18.35 -1.42 -6.59
CA VAL A 76 -17.46 -0.42 -7.19
C VAL A 76 -17.90 -0.04 -8.60
N THR A 77 -17.97 1.27 -8.84
CA THR A 77 -18.31 1.88 -10.14
C THR A 77 -17.25 2.87 -10.62
N ASP A 78 -16.34 3.29 -9.74
CA ASP A 78 -15.33 4.32 -9.98
C ASP A 78 -13.93 3.75 -10.28
N GLY A 79 -13.84 2.45 -10.61
CA GLY A 79 -12.55 1.79 -10.80
C GLY A 79 -11.70 1.75 -9.52
N TYR A 80 -12.35 1.72 -8.34
CA TYR A 80 -11.73 1.74 -7.02
C TYR A 80 -10.99 3.04 -6.69
N ALA A 81 -11.25 4.14 -7.41
CA ALA A 81 -10.54 5.40 -7.24
C ALA A 81 -10.64 5.93 -5.80
N PHE A 82 -11.84 5.99 -5.24
CA PHE A 82 -12.03 6.47 -3.87
C PHE A 82 -11.38 5.55 -2.84
N PHE A 83 -11.57 4.24 -2.98
CA PHE A 83 -10.98 3.25 -2.08
C PHE A 83 -9.44 3.32 -2.09
N THR A 84 -8.83 3.40 -3.28
CA THR A 84 -7.38 3.54 -3.44
C THR A 84 -6.89 4.85 -2.83
N SER A 85 -7.64 5.95 -2.98
CA SER A 85 -7.29 7.23 -2.35
C SER A 85 -7.28 7.16 -0.82
N LEU A 86 -8.18 6.38 -0.21
CA LEU A 86 -8.18 6.13 1.24
C LEU A 86 -6.94 5.34 1.68
N LEU A 87 -6.51 4.35 0.88
CA LEU A 87 -5.28 3.62 1.16
C LEU A 87 -4.05 4.53 1.04
N VAL A 88 -3.98 5.38 0.02
CA VAL A 88 -2.92 6.39 -0.12
C VAL A 88 -2.87 7.30 1.10
N GLY A 89 -4.02 7.86 1.51
CA GLY A 89 -4.11 8.68 2.72
C GLY A 89 -3.65 7.93 3.97
N THR A 90 -4.04 6.66 4.09
CA THR A 90 -3.62 5.79 5.21
C THR A 90 -2.10 5.61 5.23
N VAL A 91 -1.46 5.39 4.07
CA VAL A 91 0.01 5.28 3.96
C VAL A 91 0.70 6.61 4.29
N VAL A 92 0.19 7.72 3.77
CA VAL A 92 0.82 9.03 3.90
C VAL A 92 0.70 9.57 5.32
N GLU A 93 -0.49 9.50 5.91
CA GLU A 93 -0.83 10.16 7.17
C GLU A 93 -0.77 9.24 8.38
N LEU A 94 -1.05 7.93 8.21
CA LEU A 94 -1.29 7.03 9.33
C LEU A 94 -0.29 5.88 9.44
N TYR A 95 0.57 5.64 8.45
CA TYR A 95 1.46 4.48 8.42
C TYR A 95 2.34 4.33 9.67
N GLY A 96 2.85 5.46 10.19
CA GLY A 96 3.66 5.47 11.41
C GLY A 96 2.91 5.05 12.68
N LYS A 97 1.57 5.17 12.67
CA LYS A 97 0.68 4.78 13.77
C LYS A 97 0.13 3.37 13.64
N LEU A 98 0.25 2.75 12.47
CA LEU A 98 -0.29 1.41 12.24
C LEU A 98 0.44 0.38 13.10
N VAL A 99 -0.34 -0.47 13.76
CA VAL A 99 0.19 -1.69 14.38
C VAL A 99 0.67 -2.66 13.29
N ASP A 100 1.56 -3.58 13.64
CA ASP A 100 2.21 -4.45 12.65
C ASP A 100 1.21 -5.34 11.89
N ALA A 101 0.17 -5.82 12.57
CA ALA A 101 -0.91 -6.56 11.91
C ALA A 101 -1.64 -5.71 10.85
N ALA A 102 -1.86 -4.42 11.12
CA ALA A 102 -2.53 -3.51 10.21
C ALA A 102 -1.64 -3.14 9.01
N LYS A 103 -0.31 -3.04 9.20
CA LYS A 103 0.65 -2.88 8.08
C LYS A 103 0.61 -4.09 7.14
N VAL A 104 0.52 -5.30 7.68
CA VAL A 104 0.36 -6.53 6.87
C VAL A 104 -0.94 -6.48 6.07
N GLN A 105 -2.05 -6.08 6.69
CA GLN A 105 -3.34 -5.93 5.99
C GLN A 105 -3.31 -4.84 4.93
N LEU A 106 -2.65 -3.70 5.18
CA LEU A 106 -2.48 -2.64 4.19
C LEU A 106 -1.73 -3.12 2.94
N LEU A 107 -0.68 -3.92 3.10
CA LEU A 107 0.03 -4.52 1.96
C LEU A 107 -0.82 -5.60 1.26
N TRP A 108 -1.64 -6.34 1.99
CA TRP A 108 -2.59 -7.26 1.39
C TRP A 108 -3.63 -6.53 0.53
N LEU A 109 -4.25 -5.47 1.06
CA LEU A 109 -5.17 -4.59 0.32
C LEU A 109 -4.51 -3.98 -0.91
N THR A 110 -3.24 -3.60 -0.81
CA THR A 110 -2.46 -3.09 -1.95
C THR A 110 -2.33 -4.15 -3.04
N LYS A 111 -2.08 -5.42 -2.68
CA LYS A 111 -2.02 -6.53 -3.65
C LYS A 111 -3.37 -6.74 -4.36
N GLU A 112 -4.48 -6.65 -3.63
CA GLU A 112 -5.83 -6.71 -4.22
C GLU A 112 -6.07 -5.55 -5.19
N MET A 113 -5.59 -4.34 -4.87
CA MET A 113 -5.69 -3.17 -5.77
C MET A 113 -4.83 -3.30 -7.03
N VAL A 114 -3.68 -3.97 -6.94
CA VAL A 114 -2.88 -4.33 -8.12
C VAL A 114 -3.65 -5.34 -9.00
N ASP A 115 -4.32 -6.31 -8.40
CA ASP A 115 -5.04 -7.38 -9.13
C ASP A 115 -6.26 -6.88 -9.92
N VAL A 116 -6.81 -5.73 -9.53
CA VAL A 116 -7.92 -5.08 -10.23
C VAL A 116 -7.50 -3.84 -11.01
N SER A 117 -6.18 -3.58 -11.12
CA SER A 117 -5.59 -2.41 -11.78
C SER A 117 -6.28 -1.10 -11.38
N SER A 118 -6.40 -0.87 -10.07
CA SER A 118 -7.19 0.23 -9.53
C SER A 118 -6.74 1.61 -10.00
N VAL A 119 -7.69 2.54 -10.14
CA VAL A 119 -7.37 3.95 -10.39
C VAL A 119 -6.62 4.53 -9.19
N GLY A 120 -5.47 5.15 -9.43
CA GLY A 120 -4.59 5.70 -8.39
C GLY A 120 -3.56 4.70 -7.84
N LEU A 121 -3.43 3.51 -8.45
CA LEU A 121 -2.47 2.49 -8.03
C LEU A 121 -1.01 2.99 -7.98
N GLU A 122 -0.60 3.83 -8.95
CA GLU A 122 0.74 4.40 -8.98
C GLU A 122 1.06 5.20 -7.70
N ASP A 123 0.13 6.04 -7.25
CA ASP A 123 0.30 6.85 -6.04
C ASP A 123 0.37 5.99 -4.78
N LEU A 124 -0.41 4.91 -4.72
CA LEU A 124 -0.38 3.95 -3.61
C LEU A 124 0.98 3.26 -3.52
N LEU A 125 1.49 2.73 -4.62
CA LEU A 125 2.78 2.04 -4.63
C LEU A 125 3.95 3.02 -4.40
N VAL A 126 3.91 4.23 -4.97
CA VAL A 126 4.93 5.27 -4.72
C VAL A 126 4.92 5.71 -3.27
N SER A 127 3.74 5.92 -2.66
CA SER A 127 3.65 6.31 -1.25
C SER A 127 4.21 5.22 -0.32
N LEU A 128 3.97 3.94 -0.62
CA LEU A 128 4.56 2.81 0.11
C LEU A 128 6.09 2.73 -0.07
N LEU A 129 6.61 2.88 -1.29
CA LEU A 129 8.06 2.93 -1.53
C LEU A 129 8.74 4.04 -0.71
N ARG A 130 8.08 5.20 -0.57
CA ARG A 130 8.56 6.33 0.24
C ARG A 130 8.56 6.06 1.75
N ARG A 131 7.90 4.99 2.22
CA ARG A 131 7.97 4.57 3.63
C ARG A 131 9.26 3.80 3.95
N ILE A 132 10.01 3.33 2.95
CA ILE A 132 11.28 2.64 3.19
C ILE A 132 12.39 3.67 3.50
N GLY A 133 12.87 3.65 4.74
CA GLY A 133 13.99 4.47 5.21
C GLY A 133 15.33 4.02 4.62
N SER A 134 16.14 4.97 4.14
CA SER A 134 17.55 4.71 3.85
C SER A 134 18.34 4.49 5.12
N GLY A 135 19.30 3.58 5.10
CA GLY A 135 20.18 3.33 6.24
C GLY A 135 19.48 2.80 7.51
N ASP A 136 18.18 2.51 7.44
CA ASP A 136 17.43 1.86 8.51
C ASP A 136 17.39 0.34 8.27
N TYR A 137 18.07 -0.42 9.13
CA TYR A 137 18.14 -1.88 9.07
C TYR A 137 17.22 -2.57 10.10
N GLY A 138 16.28 -1.82 10.67
CA GLY A 138 15.23 -2.31 11.55
C GLY A 138 14.35 -3.36 10.88
N GLU A 139 13.79 -4.27 11.67
CA GLU A 139 12.98 -5.39 11.16
C GLU A 139 11.81 -4.95 10.30
N GLN A 140 11.08 -3.92 10.72
CA GLN A 140 9.93 -3.40 9.98
C GLN A 140 10.32 -2.77 8.63
N ASN A 141 11.44 -2.03 8.58
CA ASN A 141 11.91 -1.41 7.34
C ASN A 141 12.40 -2.46 6.34
N VAL A 142 13.17 -3.45 6.81
CA VAL A 142 13.65 -4.57 6.00
C VAL A 142 12.48 -5.43 5.51
N TRP A 143 11.47 -5.68 6.35
CA TRP A 143 10.25 -6.38 5.97
C TRP A 143 9.46 -5.64 4.90
N LEU A 144 9.24 -4.33 5.04
CA LEU A 144 8.54 -3.54 4.02
C LEU A 144 9.30 -3.57 2.69
N CYS A 145 10.62 -3.42 2.72
CA CYS A 145 11.44 -3.51 1.51
C CYS A 145 11.28 -4.89 0.84
N PHE A 146 11.36 -5.97 1.62
CA PHE A 146 11.13 -7.34 1.15
C PHE A 146 9.76 -7.50 0.47
N GLU A 147 8.68 -7.05 1.12
CA GLU A 147 7.33 -7.21 0.60
C GLU A 147 7.13 -6.41 -0.69
N LEU A 148 7.63 -5.17 -0.76
CA LEU A 148 7.47 -4.34 -1.94
C LEU A 148 8.30 -4.88 -3.11
N VAL A 149 9.59 -5.22 -2.92
CA VAL A 149 10.39 -5.76 -4.03
C VAL A 149 9.81 -7.08 -4.55
N SER A 150 9.26 -7.92 -3.66
CA SER A 150 8.58 -9.15 -4.04
C SER A 150 7.31 -8.86 -4.84
N LEU A 151 6.46 -7.93 -4.37
CA LEU A 151 5.27 -7.48 -5.08
C LEU A 151 5.60 -7.00 -6.51
N PHE A 152 6.62 -6.16 -6.66
CA PHE A 152 7.04 -5.64 -7.97
C PHE A 152 7.56 -6.72 -8.92
N LEU A 153 8.19 -7.77 -8.38
CA LEU A 153 8.67 -8.92 -9.16
C LEU A 153 7.52 -9.86 -9.53
N ASP A 154 6.61 -10.13 -8.60
CA ASP A 154 5.50 -11.07 -8.77
C ASP A 154 4.40 -10.50 -9.67
N LYS A 155 4.20 -9.18 -9.63
CA LYS A 155 3.20 -8.43 -10.41
C LYS A 155 3.83 -7.68 -11.58
N TRP A 156 4.99 -8.15 -12.05
CA TRP A 156 5.76 -7.45 -13.07
C TRP A 156 4.95 -7.14 -14.34
N ASP A 157 4.29 -8.16 -14.91
CA ASP A 157 3.62 -8.02 -16.21
C ASP A 157 2.43 -7.05 -16.14
N CYS A 158 1.60 -7.16 -15.10
CA CYS A 158 0.46 -6.24 -14.92
C CYS A 158 0.92 -4.81 -14.62
N LEU A 159 1.96 -4.63 -13.80
CA LEU A 159 2.51 -3.28 -13.53
C LEU A 159 3.15 -2.66 -14.78
N LEU A 160 3.75 -3.48 -15.65
CA LEU A 160 4.32 -2.99 -16.90
C LEU A 160 3.24 -2.54 -17.89
N GLU A 161 2.11 -3.23 -17.93
CA GLU A 161 0.98 -2.90 -18.80
C GLU A 161 0.21 -1.68 -18.29
N ASP A 162 -0.20 -1.71 -17.02
CA ASP A 162 -1.18 -0.76 -16.47
C ASP A 162 -0.55 0.47 -15.80
N ALA A 163 0.67 0.33 -15.26
CA ALA A 163 1.30 1.34 -14.42
C ALA A 163 2.84 1.47 -14.64
N PRO A 164 3.35 1.53 -15.89
CA PRO A 164 4.79 1.38 -16.16
C PRO A 164 5.68 2.45 -15.51
N LEU A 165 5.14 3.61 -15.16
CA LEU A 165 5.92 4.67 -14.50
C LEU A 165 6.24 4.31 -13.05
N VAL A 166 5.40 3.51 -12.39
CA VAL A 166 5.67 3.03 -11.03
C VAL A 166 6.92 2.17 -10.97
N LEU A 167 7.22 1.42 -12.04
CA LEU A 167 8.46 0.63 -12.16
C LEU A 167 9.71 1.51 -12.19
N THR A 168 9.60 2.72 -12.75
CA THR A 168 10.68 3.71 -12.74
C THR A 168 10.95 4.22 -11.32
N SER A 169 9.87 4.52 -10.58
CA SER A 169 9.96 4.91 -9.16
C SER A 169 10.53 3.79 -8.29
N ALA A 170 10.11 2.55 -8.54
CA ALA A 170 10.64 1.37 -7.85
C ALA A 170 12.14 1.17 -8.14
N LEU A 171 12.56 1.30 -9.40
CA LEU A 171 13.97 1.19 -9.78
C LEU A 171 14.83 2.24 -9.06
N TYR A 172 14.38 3.49 -9.02
CA TYR A 172 15.08 4.53 -8.27
C TYR A 172 15.20 4.18 -6.77
N SER A 173 14.09 3.77 -6.15
CA SER A 173 14.06 3.39 -4.74
C SER A 173 15.00 2.23 -4.45
N PHE A 174 14.93 1.13 -5.20
CA PHE A 174 15.74 -0.06 -4.96
C PHE A 174 17.22 0.12 -5.30
N LEU A 175 17.58 0.94 -6.30
CA LEU A 175 18.99 1.29 -6.54
C LEU A 175 19.60 2.05 -5.34
N ARG A 176 18.83 2.99 -4.77
CA ARG A 176 19.25 3.76 -3.60
C ARG A 176 19.36 2.88 -2.36
N LEU A 177 18.37 2.03 -2.11
CA LEU A 177 18.37 1.09 -0.97
C LEU A 177 19.51 0.07 -1.09
N LEU A 178 19.73 -0.48 -2.29
CA LEU A 178 20.81 -1.42 -2.55
C LEU A 178 22.18 -0.80 -2.29
N ALA A 179 22.37 0.50 -2.60
CA ALA A 179 23.61 1.20 -2.31
C ALA A 179 23.91 1.31 -0.80
N ASP A 180 22.88 1.38 0.04
CA ASP A 180 23.03 1.33 1.49
C ASP A 180 23.24 -0.09 1.98
N HIS A 181 22.42 -1.03 1.50
CA HIS A 181 22.50 -2.42 1.91
C HIS A 181 23.88 -3.02 1.60
N CYS A 182 24.47 -2.70 0.45
CA CYS A 182 25.81 -3.17 0.08
C CYS A 182 26.93 -2.64 0.98
N ARG A 183 26.73 -1.53 1.70
CA ARG A 183 27.73 -1.00 2.66
C ARG A 183 27.78 -1.79 3.95
N VAL A 184 26.76 -2.60 4.24
CA VAL A 184 26.64 -3.36 5.48
C VAL A 184 26.72 -4.86 5.17
N SER A 185 27.60 -5.55 5.90
CA SER A 185 27.81 -7.00 5.79
C SER A 185 27.44 -7.70 7.09
N GLY A 186 27.05 -8.98 7.02
CA GLY A 186 26.81 -9.81 8.19
C GLY A 186 25.40 -9.75 8.79
N ILE A 187 24.42 -9.20 8.07
CA ILE A 187 23.00 -9.20 8.48
C ILE A 187 22.22 -10.18 7.56
N PRO A 188 21.95 -11.42 7.98
CA PRO A 188 21.36 -12.45 7.11
C PRO A 188 20.02 -12.06 6.48
N LYS A 189 19.15 -11.36 7.24
CA LYS A 189 17.86 -10.87 6.73
C LYS A 189 18.02 -9.88 5.56
N LEU A 190 19.12 -9.14 5.52
CA LEU A 190 19.40 -8.16 4.48
C LEU A 190 19.85 -8.82 3.18
N GLU A 191 20.56 -9.96 3.27
CA GLU A 191 21.07 -10.68 2.09
C GLU A 191 19.94 -11.17 1.17
N ASN A 192 18.83 -11.64 1.76
CA ASN A 192 17.67 -12.04 0.98
C ASN A 192 17.04 -10.85 0.24
N VAL A 193 16.91 -9.70 0.91
CA VAL A 193 16.36 -8.48 0.31
C VAL A 193 17.27 -7.95 -0.79
N LYS A 194 18.59 -7.87 -0.55
CA LYS A 194 19.59 -7.50 -1.55
C LYS A 194 19.46 -8.31 -2.83
N ARG A 195 19.30 -9.64 -2.70
CA ARG A 195 19.16 -10.53 -3.86
C ARG A 195 17.92 -10.18 -4.69
N LEU A 196 16.80 -9.86 -4.05
CA LEU A 196 15.57 -9.48 -4.74
C LEU A 196 15.70 -8.08 -5.36
N GLU A 197 16.29 -7.11 -4.66
CA GLU A 197 16.58 -5.78 -5.20
C GLU A 197 17.46 -5.84 -6.44
N ILE A 198 18.56 -6.61 -6.39
CA ILE A 198 19.44 -6.86 -7.54
C ILE A 198 18.65 -7.50 -8.68
N LYS A 199 17.85 -8.54 -8.39
CA LYS A 199 17.02 -9.23 -9.39
C LYS A 199 16.09 -8.24 -10.09
N PHE A 200 15.39 -7.39 -9.33
CA PHE A 200 14.50 -6.38 -9.87
C PHE A 200 15.25 -5.35 -10.74
N CYS A 201 16.34 -4.78 -10.22
CA CYS A 201 17.11 -3.76 -10.94
C CYS A 201 17.69 -4.32 -12.25
N VAL A 202 18.22 -5.54 -12.22
CA VAL A 202 18.74 -6.21 -13.43
C VAL A 202 17.61 -6.48 -14.42
N LYS A 203 16.43 -6.91 -13.97
CA LYS A 203 15.26 -7.13 -14.85
C LYS A 203 14.83 -5.83 -15.54
N MET A 204 14.74 -4.72 -14.79
CA MET A 204 14.48 -3.38 -15.33
C MET A 204 15.48 -2.97 -16.42
N PHE A 205 16.79 -3.07 -16.16
CA PHE A 205 17.78 -2.68 -17.15
C PHE A 205 17.79 -3.56 -18.39
N LYS A 206 17.50 -4.86 -18.24
CA LYS A 206 17.50 -5.82 -19.36
C LYS A 206 16.25 -5.73 -20.22
N GLU A 207 15.07 -5.64 -19.60
CA GLU A 207 13.79 -5.75 -20.29
C GLU A 207 13.18 -4.38 -20.58
N GLN A 208 13.45 -3.37 -19.74
CA GLN A 208 12.80 -2.06 -19.77
C GLN A 208 13.82 -0.91 -19.71
N LEU A 209 14.85 -0.97 -20.57
CA LEU A 209 15.90 0.05 -20.64
C LEU A 209 15.33 1.46 -20.88
N ASN A 210 14.32 1.59 -21.75
CA ASN A 210 13.67 2.87 -22.04
C ASN A 210 13.01 3.50 -20.81
N LEU A 211 12.35 2.69 -19.97
CA LEU A 211 11.79 3.16 -18.70
C LEU A 211 12.90 3.47 -17.70
N SER A 212 13.92 2.61 -17.62
CA SER A 212 15.07 2.79 -16.73
C SER A 212 15.81 4.12 -16.95
N LEU A 213 15.94 4.54 -18.22
CA LEU A 213 16.59 5.81 -18.59
C LEU A 213 15.77 7.05 -18.21
N LYS A 214 14.47 6.91 -17.88
CA LYS A 214 13.63 8.05 -17.48
C LYS A 214 13.98 8.58 -16.09
N ILE A 215 14.63 7.79 -15.22
CA ILE A 215 15.07 8.21 -13.87
C ILE A 215 15.82 9.55 -13.93
N GLY A 216 16.70 9.73 -14.91
CA GLY A 216 17.52 10.95 -15.07
C GLY A 216 16.78 12.17 -15.62
N ARG A 217 15.59 12.00 -16.23
CA ARG A 217 14.82 13.10 -16.85
C ARG A 217 13.64 13.57 -16.01
N THR A 218 13.04 12.70 -15.20
CA THR A 218 11.89 13.03 -14.33
C THR A 218 12.26 13.66 -12.97
N LEU A 219 13.55 13.63 -12.59
CA LEU A 219 14.09 14.27 -11.37
C LEU A 219 13.82 15.79 -11.28
N SER A 220 13.52 16.48 -12.38
CA SER A 220 13.21 17.91 -12.38
C SER A 220 11.71 18.25 -12.15
N GLY A 221 10.81 17.27 -12.25
CA GLY A 221 9.35 17.52 -12.26
C GLY A 221 8.61 17.08 -11.00
N TYR A 222 9.08 16.04 -10.31
CA TYR A 222 8.34 15.38 -9.21
C TYR A 222 8.72 15.86 -7.80
N TYR A 223 9.56 16.90 -7.68
CA TYR A 223 10.02 17.49 -6.40
C TYR A 223 9.41 18.88 -6.11
N LYS A 224 8.33 19.26 -6.79
CA LYS A 224 7.52 20.42 -6.41
C LYS A 224 6.11 19.98 -6.02
N THR A 225 5.97 19.61 -4.75
CA THR A 225 4.81 19.83 -3.86
C THR A 225 5.17 19.25 -2.50
#